data_AF-A0A955L924-F1
#
_entry.id   AF-A0A955L924-F1
#
_cell.length_a   1.000
_cell.length_b   1.000
_cell.length_c   1.000
_cell.angle_alpha   90.00
_cell.angle_beta   90.00
_cell.angle_gamma   90.00
#
_symmetry.space_group_name_H-M   'P 1'
#
loop_
_entity.id
_entity.type
_entity.pdbx_description
1 polymer ?
#
loop_
_entity_poly.entity_id
_entity_poly.type
_entity_poly.pdbx_seq_one_letter_code
_entity_poly.pdbx_strand_id
1 'polypeptide(L)'
;MDLKQKIKTTNLFNALEKIELLASFDTFSQDTLENLEGVLDDYESSKKSLAKQLKSDMNTELDHIKTLAEYDNRKDLLDAVETYSQGIEKLIPDES
;
A
#
# COMPACT_ATOMS: atom_id res chain seq x y z
N MET A 1 8.70 -13.55 -8.37
CA MET A 1 8.36 -12.68 -9.52
C MET A 1 9.65 -12.20 -10.13
N ASP A 2 9.83 -12.26 -11.45
CA ASP A 2 11.06 -11.84 -12.11
C ASP A 2 11.29 -10.32 -11.99
N LEU A 3 12.55 -9.88 -11.99
CA LEU A 3 12.94 -8.48 -11.77
C LEU A 3 12.41 -7.55 -12.87
N LYS A 4 12.39 -7.98 -14.14
CA LYS A 4 11.79 -7.17 -15.23
C LYS A 4 10.30 -6.97 -14.98
N GLN A 5 9.62 -7.97 -14.42
CA GLN A 5 8.21 -7.84 -14.05
C GLN A 5 8.04 -6.89 -12.85
N LYS A 6 8.91 -6.96 -11.82
CA LYS A 6 8.90 -6.03 -10.67
C LYS A 6 9.03 -4.58 -11.16
N ILE A 7 9.94 -4.29 -12.09
CA ILE A 7 10.12 -2.96 -12.71
C ILE A 7 8.86 -2.50 -13.45
N LYS A 8 8.18 -3.39 -14.18
CA LYS A 8 6.95 -3.03 -14.91
C LYS A 8 5.81 -2.62 -13.98
N THR A 9 5.63 -3.35 -12.88
CA THR A 9 4.46 -3.21 -12.00
C THR A 9 4.65 -2.24 -10.86
N THR A 10 5.88 -1.97 -10.43
CA THR A 10 6.14 -1.03 -9.33
C THR A 10 5.67 0.38 -9.69
N ASN A 11 5.27 1.17 -8.69
CA ASN A 11 5.00 2.59 -8.85
C ASN A 11 6.21 3.46 -8.48
N LEU A 12 7.34 2.86 -8.16
CA LEU A 12 8.57 3.57 -7.81
C LEU A 12 9.13 4.40 -8.97
N PHE A 13 9.00 3.87 -10.19
CA PHE A 13 9.49 4.51 -11.41
C PHE A 13 8.32 5.00 -12.26
N ASN A 14 8.50 6.15 -12.92
CA ASN A 14 7.57 6.64 -13.92
C ASN A 14 7.69 5.84 -15.23
N ALA A 15 6.80 6.10 -16.19
CA ALA A 15 6.75 5.33 -17.43
C ALA A 15 8.03 5.42 -18.28
N LEU A 16 8.68 6.59 -18.33
CA LEU A 16 9.92 6.78 -19.10
C LEU A 16 11.09 6.08 -18.42
N GLU A 17 11.23 6.22 -17.11
CA GLU A 17 12.27 5.54 -16.32
C GLU A 17 12.16 4.02 -16.45
N LYS A 18 10.93 3.47 -16.43
CA LYS A 18 10.71 2.03 -16.67
C LYS A 18 11.21 1.60 -18.04
N ILE A 19 10.94 2.39 -19.09
CA ILE A 19 11.38 2.08 -20.46
C ILE A 19 12.91 2.08 -20.51
N GLU A 20 13.55 3.10 -19.96
CA GLU A 20 15.01 3.22 -19.94
C GLU A 20 15.68 2.08 -19.15
N LEU A 21 15.18 1.80 -17.94
CA LEU A 21 15.67 0.68 -17.11
C LEU A 21 15.53 -0.66 -17.82
N LEU A 22 14.40 -0.91 -18.48
CA LEU A 22 14.17 -2.17 -19.20
C LEU A 22 15.01 -2.27 -20.48
N ALA A 23 15.24 -1.16 -21.18
CA ALA A 23 16.06 -1.11 -22.39
C ALA A 23 17.54 -1.37 -22.08
N SER A 24 18.03 -0.87 -20.94
CA SER A 24 19.41 -1.08 -20.49
C SER A 24 19.60 -2.33 -19.62
N PHE A 25 18.54 -3.09 -19.34
CA PHE A 25 18.58 -4.17 -18.35
C PHE A 25 19.68 -5.20 -18.60
N ASP A 26 19.84 -5.64 -19.84
CA ASP A 26 20.80 -6.69 -20.21
C ASP A 26 22.26 -6.17 -20.22
N THR A 27 22.46 -4.86 -20.00
CA THR A 27 23.79 -4.22 -19.88
C THR A 27 24.22 -4.01 -18.43
N PHE A 28 23.33 -4.22 -17.46
CA PHE A 28 23.65 -4.06 -16.05
C PHE A 28 24.51 -5.20 -15.52
N SER A 29 25.42 -4.89 -14.60
CA SER A 29 26.16 -5.90 -13.86
C SER A 29 25.23 -6.68 -12.93
N GLN A 30 25.64 -7.87 -12.52
CA GLN A 30 24.92 -8.65 -11.51
C GLN A 30 24.71 -7.85 -10.22
N ASP A 31 25.75 -7.21 -9.68
CA ASP A 31 25.64 -6.36 -8.49
C ASP A 31 24.60 -5.23 -8.66
N THR A 32 24.48 -4.66 -9.86
CA THR A 32 23.48 -3.62 -10.14
C THR A 32 22.07 -4.20 -10.11
N LEU A 33 21.89 -5.39 -10.67
CA LEU A 33 20.59 -6.09 -10.67
C LEU A 33 20.18 -6.51 -9.26
N GLU A 34 21.12 -7.02 -8.45
CA GLU A 34 20.88 -7.39 -7.05
C GLU A 34 20.49 -6.17 -6.20
N ASN A 35 21.19 -5.04 -6.37
CA ASN A 35 20.83 -3.79 -5.69
C ASN A 35 19.46 -3.27 -6.13
N LEU A 36 19.14 -3.32 -7.43
CA LEU A 36 17.83 -2.91 -7.93
C LEU A 36 16.71 -3.79 -7.38
N GLU A 37 16.94 -5.10 -7.29
CA GLU A 37 15.99 -6.02 -6.67
C GLU A 37 15.75 -5.69 -5.18
N GLY A 38 16.83 -5.44 -4.42
CA GLY A 38 16.74 -5.03 -3.02
C GLY A 38 15.92 -3.74 -2.83
N VAL A 39 16.19 -2.71 -3.64
CA VAL A 39 15.44 -1.44 -3.59
C VAL A 39 13.95 -1.64 -3.88
N LEU A 40 13.61 -2.51 -4.84
CA LEU A 40 12.21 -2.80 -5.16
C LEU A 40 11.50 -3.56 -4.02
N ASP A 41 12.20 -4.51 -3.39
CA ASP A 41 11.65 -5.29 -2.29
C ASP A 41 11.49 -4.44 -1.01
N ASP A 42 12.44 -3.55 -0.72
CA ASP A 42 12.35 -2.59 0.37
C ASP A 42 11.22 -1.59 0.15
N TYR A 43 11.04 -1.12 -1.09
CA TYR A 43 9.94 -0.22 -1.45
C TYR A 43 8.57 -0.88 -1.24
N GLU A 44 8.35 -2.09 -1.75
CA GLU A 44 7.09 -2.80 -1.56
C GLU A 44 6.87 -3.16 -0.08
N SER A 45 7.91 -3.55 0.65
CA SER A 45 7.82 -3.81 2.10
C SER A 45 7.44 -2.57 2.90
N SER A 46 8.06 -1.42 2.58
CA SER A 46 7.76 -0.13 3.22
C SER A 46 6.33 0.32 2.93
N LYS A 47 5.88 0.16 1.68
CA LYS A 47 4.51 0.48 1.26
C LYS A 47 3.48 -0.39 2.00
N LYS A 48 3.73 -1.68 2.15
CA LYS A 48 2.87 -2.59 2.94
C LYS A 48 2.82 -2.20 4.40
N SER A 49 3.98 -1.85 4.98
CA SER A 49 4.06 -1.38 6.37
C SER A 49 3.24 -0.11 6.58
N LEU A 50 3.41 0.88 5.70
CA LEU A 50 2.64 2.14 5.73
C LEU A 50 1.14 1.89 5.57
N ALA A 51 0.74 0.98 4.67
CA ALA A 51 -0.66 0.64 4.46
C ALA A 51 -1.28 0.02 5.73
N LYS A 52 -0.57 -0.90 6.39
CA LYS A 52 -1.01 -1.48 7.67
C LYS A 52 -1.13 -0.43 8.77
N GLN A 53 -0.15 0.48 8.86
CA GLN A 53 -0.20 1.57 9.82
C GLN A 53 -1.42 2.47 9.58
N LEU A 54 -1.64 2.90 8.33
CA LEU A 54 -2.80 3.72 7.96
C LEU A 54 -4.12 3.02 8.30
N LYS A 55 -4.25 1.72 7.99
CA LYS A 55 -5.43 0.92 8.35
C LYS A 55 -5.66 0.89 9.87
N SER A 56 -4.60 0.68 10.65
CA SER A 56 -4.66 0.69 12.12
C SER A 56 -5.09 2.04 12.67
N ASP A 57 -4.51 3.13 12.17
CA ASP A 57 -4.82 4.49 12.60
C ASP A 57 -6.27 4.84 12.29
N MET A 58 -6.74 4.52 11.08
CA MET A 58 -8.13 4.76 10.68
C MET A 58 -9.12 3.95 11.52
N ASN A 59 -8.85 2.66 11.78
CA ASN A 59 -9.71 1.83 12.62
C ASN A 59 -9.77 2.35 14.07
N THR A 60 -8.64 2.82 14.61
CA THR A 60 -8.57 3.43 15.94
C THR A 60 -9.44 4.69 16.03
N GLU A 61 -9.38 5.55 15.01
CA GLU A 61 -10.20 6.76 14.95
C GLU A 61 -11.70 6.42 14.80
N LEU A 62 -12.02 5.41 13.99
CA LEU A 62 -13.40 4.92 13.86
C LEU A 62 -13.95 4.38 15.19
N ASP A 63 -13.15 3.65 15.96
CA ASP A 63 -13.56 3.18 17.28
C ASP A 63 -13.74 4.34 18.27
N HIS A 64 -12.90 5.37 18.19
CA HIS A 64 -13.09 6.59 18.97
C HIS A 64 -14.43 7.27 18.61
N ILE A 65 -14.77 7.40 17.32
CA ILE A 65 -16.07 7.94 16.88
C ILE A 65 -17.23 7.11 17.42
N LYS A 66 -17.14 5.76 17.41
CA LYS A 66 -18.18 4.89 18.03
C LYS A 66 -18.38 5.21 19.51
N THR A 67 -17.31 5.50 20.25
CA THR A 67 -17.42 5.82 21.68
C THR A 67 -18.03 7.19 21.95
N LEU A 68 -17.86 8.15 21.03
CA LEU A 68 -18.44 9.49 21.13
C LEU A 68 -19.90 9.55 20.69
N ALA A 69 -20.46 8.45 20.18
CA ALA A 69 -21.81 8.40 19.64
C ALA A 69 -22.89 8.57 20.74
N GLU A 70 -23.65 9.67 20.65
CA GLU A 70 -24.74 10.03 21.55
C GLU A 70 -26.07 9.41 21.10
N TYR A 71 -27.07 9.33 21.98
CA TYR A 71 -28.31 8.59 21.71
C TYR A 71 -29.02 9.01 20.42
N ASP A 72 -29.08 10.32 20.14
CA ASP A 72 -29.84 10.89 19.03
C ASP A 72 -29.19 10.66 17.65
N ASN A 73 -27.87 10.46 17.60
CA ASN A 73 -27.12 10.24 16.36
C ASN A 73 -26.40 8.87 16.31
N ARG A 74 -26.58 8.03 17.33
CA ARG A 74 -25.84 6.77 17.49
C ARG A 74 -25.99 5.86 16.30
N LYS A 75 -27.20 5.66 15.81
CA LYS A 75 -27.46 4.75 14.70
C LYS A 75 -26.73 5.20 13.43
N ASP A 76 -26.91 6.47 13.05
CA ASP A 76 -26.32 7.01 11.83
C ASP A 76 -24.79 7.03 11.89
N LEU A 77 -24.22 7.33 13.07
CA LEU A 77 -22.77 7.27 13.29
C LEU A 77 -22.22 5.85 13.20
N LEU A 78 -22.90 4.87 13.80
CA LEU A 78 -22.47 3.46 13.73
C LEU A 78 -22.55 2.92 12.30
N ASP A 79 -23.63 3.21 11.57
CA ASP A 79 -23.81 2.80 10.17
C ASP A 79 -22.73 3.45 9.26
N ALA A 80 -22.39 4.73 9.50
CA ALA A 80 -21.31 5.41 8.80
C ALA A 80 -19.94 4.80 9.11
N VAL A 81 -19.65 4.54 10.38
CA VAL A 81 -18.39 3.94 10.80
C VAL A 81 -18.21 2.53 10.20
N GLU A 82 -19.27 1.72 10.18
CA GLU A 82 -19.23 0.41 9.54
C GLU A 82 -18.93 0.53 8.04
N THR A 83 -19.58 1.46 7.35
CA THR A 83 -19.34 1.73 5.93
C THR A 83 -17.88 2.13 5.66
N TYR A 84 -17.31 3.02 6.49
CA TYR A 84 -15.92 3.42 6.38
C TYR A 84 -14.95 2.26 6.67
N SER A 85 -15.22 1.45 7.70
CA SER A 85 -14.39 0.27 8.03
C SER A 85 -14.35 -0.74 6.88
N GLN A 86 -15.51 -1.04 6.26
CA GLN A 86 -15.57 -1.88 5.08
C GLN A 86 -14.85 -1.27 3.87
N GLY A 87 -14.89 0.06 3.73
CA GLY A 87 -14.14 0.79 2.71
C GLY A 87 -12.63 0.66 2.89
N ILE A 88 -12.13 0.80 4.12
CA ILE A 88 -10.71 0.62 4.47
C ILE A 88 -10.26 -0.79 4.14
N GLU A 89 -11.04 -1.81 4.49
CA GLU A 89 -10.71 -3.21 4.21
C GLU A 89 -10.59 -3.49 2.71
N LYS A 90 -11.45 -2.88 1.89
CA LYS A 90 -11.39 -3.01 0.43
C LYS A 90 -10.19 -2.29 -0.19
N LEU A 91 -9.79 -1.15 0.37
CA LEU A 91 -8.69 -0.33 -0.14
C LEU A 91 -7.32 -0.86 0.32
N ILE A 92 -7.26 -1.39 1.53
CA ILE A 92 -6.06 -1.91 2.18
C ILE A 92 -6.41 -3.30 2.74
N PRO A 93 -6.50 -4.32 1.88
CA PRO A 93 -6.75 -5.67 2.34
C PRO A 93 -5.56 -6.15 3.18
N ASP A 94 -5.84 -6.99 4.17
CA ASP A 94 -4.77 -7.77 4.79
C ASP A 94 -4.19 -8.68 3.71
N GLU A 95 -3.02 -8.32 3.17
CA GLU A 95 -2.32 -9.18 2.24
C GLU A 95 -2.09 -10.55 2.89
N SER A 96 -2.72 -11.58 2.34
CA SER A 96 -2.59 -13.00 2.68
C SER A 96 -1.23 -13.56 2.27
#